data_AF-A0A4R2LCR7-F1
#
_entry.id   AF-A0A4R2LCR7-F1
#
_cell.length_a   1.000
_cell.length_b   1.000
_cell.length_c   1.000
_cell.angle_alpha   90.00
_cell.angle_beta   90.00
_cell.angle_gamma   90.00
#
_symmetry.space_group_name_H-M   'P 1'
#
loop_
_entity.id
_entity.type
_entity.pdbx_description
1 polymer ?
#
loop_
_entity_poly.entity_id
_entity_poly.type
_entity_poly.pdbx_seq_one_letter_code
_entity_poly.pdbx_strand_id
1 'polypeptide(L)'
;MSTASVVGQINFDQKSGVYMPAIMCDKGDLYQEYQGEVTAPANITPDFTAMKPVLSYMLTSSRVAEGIVVPNTMIWKFNGVQLAFGSGGLSTNTFGGETGHFKFIPYQVGTANYYGLQIMKNLVKASAGASCTIEGHATVTVGNVSDTIGFTYSIPITKGVGNQRHVTIASGDNKFFALRQKGDSCILAAVARMGADEILSGLTYKWYQMAGGAWGLLNGQTAKNLTVTDGMVNTTGLFKVEVYQGTTLLGLDTQAVLDLSDPYDIITNPTPEDETIRQQGDTVVYRPILVKRGETTKAKDMTFYFVFMDSAGIILNPSTANTPSASGTCTYDMCVQAGGNVGWTITSRD
;
A
#
# COMPACT_ATOMS: atom_id res chain seq x y z
N MET A 1 -62.00 -18.82 -29.14
CA MET A 1 -61.09 -18.52 -28.02
C MET A 1 -60.08 -17.51 -28.52
N SER A 2 -60.05 -16.31 -27.92
CA SER A 2 -59.02 -15.31 -28.19
C SER A 2 -57.76 -15.67 -27.40
N THR A 3 -56.63 -15.80 -28.10
CA THR A 3 -55.31 -15.99 -27.49
C THR A 3 -54.56 -14.66 -27.47
N ALA A 4 -54.00 -14.31 -26.31
CA ALA A 4 -53.15 -13.14 -26.13
C ALA A 4 -51.74 -13.58 -25.74
N SER A 5 -50.74 -12.81 -26.15
CA SER A 5 -49.32 -13.01 -25.82
C SER A 5 -48.67 -11.68 -25.46
N VAL A 6 -47.78 -11.72 -24.47
CA VAL A 6 -46.98 -10.58 -23.98
C VAL A 6 -45.51 -10.98 -24.02
N VAL A 7 -44.62 -10.01 -24.24
CA VAL A 7 -43.16 -10.19 -24.19
C VAL A 7 -42.61 -9.25 -23.13
N GLY A 8 -41.66 -9.72 -22.34
CA GLY A 8 -40.93 -8.94 -21.33
C GLY A 8 -39.45 -9.33 -21.31
N GLN A 9 -38.61 -8.47 -20.73
CA GLN A 9 -37.16 -8.69 -20.58
C GLN A 9 -36.81 -8.80 -19.09
N ILE A 10 -36.01 -9.79 -18.72
CA ILE A 10 -35.31 -9.81 -17.43
C ILE A 10 -33.89 -9.30 -17.69
N ASN A 11 -33.56 -8.13 -17.15
CA ASN A 11 -32.17 -7.67 -17.12
C ASN A 11 -31.54 -8.15 -15.81
N PHE A 12 -30.60 -9.08 -15.96
CA PHE A 12 -29.71 -9.51 -14.89
C PHE A 12 -28.35 -8.86 -15.13
N ASP A 13 -27.93 -7.98 -14.22
CA ASP A 13 -26.57 -7.45 -14.20
C ASP A 13 -26.00 -7.65 -12.80
N GLN A 14 -25.35 -8.79 -12.60
CA GLN A 14 -24.61 -9.06 -11.38
C GLN A 14 -23.26 -9.63 -11.78
N LYS A 15 -22.25 -8.76 -11.69
CA LYS A 15 -20.92 -9.05 -11.13
C LYS A 15 -20.13 -7.75 -11.10
N SER A 16 -20.22 -7.02 -10.00
CA SER A 16 -19.08 -6.22 -9.55
C SER A 16 -17.96 -7.22 -9.27
N GLY A 17 -16.94 -7.24 -10.12
CA GLY A 17 -15.68 -7.87 -9.74
C GLY A 17 -15.19 -7.28 -8.42
N VAL A 18 -14.39 -8.03 -7.67
CA VAL A 18 -13.66 -7.47 -6.53
C VAL A 18 -12.66 -6.46 -7.05
N TYR A 19 -12.63 -5.29 -6.41
CA TYR A 19 -11.62 -4.26 -6.63
C TYR A 19 -10.62 -4.30 -5.48
N MET A 20 -9.32 -4.35 -5.78
CA MET A 20 -8.27 -4.26 -4.77
C MET A 20 -7.57 -2.91 -4.92
N PRO A 21 -7.83 -1.96 -4.00
CA PRO A 21 -7.17 -0.67 -4.01
C PRO A 21 -5.84 -0.72 -3.26
N ALA A 22 -4.89 0.10 -3.70
CA ALA A 22 -3.66 0.36 -2.98
C ALA A 22 -3.26 1.83 -3.16
N ILE A 23 -2.70 2.44 -2.13
CA ILE A 23 -2.00 3.72 -2.24
C ILE A 23 -0.51 3.45 -2.06
N MET A 24 0.29 3.75 -3.08
CA MET A 24 1.75 3.66 -3.03
C MET A 24 2.38 5.04 -3.12
N CYS A 25 3.46 5.28 -2.37
CA CYS A 25 4.22 6.51 -2.46
C CYS A 25 5.50 6.32 -3.28
N ASP A 26 5.85 7.30 -4.12
CA ASP A 26 7.15 7.29 -4.81
C ASP A 26 8.35 7.41 -3.87
N LYS A 27 8.16 7.95 -2.66
CA LYS A 27 9.21 8.14 -1.66
C LYS A 27 9.28 7.02 -0.60
N GLY A 28 8.51 5.95 -0.78
CA GLY A 28 8.38 4.88 0.20
C GLY A 28 7.49 5.29 1.37
N ASP A 29 7.67 4.65 2.52
CA ASP A 29 6.86 4.91 3.70
C ASP A 29 7.09 6.31 4.25
N LEU A 30 6.01 7.10 4.28
CA LEU A 30 6.04 8.47 4.75
C LEU A 30 5.92 8.51 6.27
N TYR A 31 6.77 9.33 6.88
CA TYR A 31 6.72 9.68 8.30
C TYR A 31 7.15 11.15 8.45
N GLN A 32 6.87 11.77 9.60
CA GLN A 32 7.53 13.01 10.00
C GLN A 32 7.89 13.02 11.48
N GLU A 33 9.10 13.46 11.77
CA GLU A 33 9.52 13.86 13.11
C GLU A 33 9.56 15.37 13.21
N TYR A 34 9.36 15.90 14.42
CA TYR A 34 9.51 17.33 14.67
C TYR A 34 10.02 17.64 16.08
N GLN A 35 10.58 18.84 16.23
CA GLN A 35 10.94 19.46 17.51
C GLN A 35 10.07 20.68 17.80
N GLY A 36 10.16 21.18 19.03
CA GLY A 36 9.47 22.41 19.45
C GLY A 36 7.98 22.21 19.68
N GLU A 37 7.23 23.30 19.46
CA GLU A 37 5.79 23.37 19.67
C GLU A 37 5.03 23.03 18.39
N VAL A 38 3.89 22.36 18.53
CA VAL A 38 3.09 21.86 17.40
C VAL A 38 2.52 22.96 16.51
N THR A 39 2.33 24.15 17.08
CA THR A 39 1.85 25.34 16.39
C THR A 39 2.95 26.06 15.61
N ALA A 40 4.21 25.80 15.96
CA ALA A 40 5.41 26.34 15.33
C ALA A 40 6.53 25.27 15.32
N PRO A 41 6.33 24.14 14.61
CA PRO A 41 7.25 23.02 14.66
C PRO A 41 8.59 23.41 14.04
N ALA A 42 9.67 22.96 14.67
CA ALA A 42 11.04 23.14 14.21
C ALA A 42 11.64 21.79 13.78
N ASN A 43 12.68 21.84 12.94
CA ASN A 43 13.46 20.65 12.55
C ASN A 43 12.58 19.48 12.08
N ILE A 44 11.64 19.76 11.17
CA ILE A 44 10.74 18.73 10.63
C ILE A 44 11.53 17.83 9.68
N THR A 45 11.49 16.52 9.90
CA THR A 45 12.25 15.56 9.12
C THR A 45 11.47 14.28 8.83
N PRO A 46 11.36 13.84 7.57
CA PRO A 46 11.71 14.54 6.34
C PRO A 46 10.85 15.79 6.07
N ASP A 47 11.42 16.77 5.38
CA ASP A 47 10.72 17.98 4.93
C ASP A 47 9.97 17.72 3.62
N PHE A 48 8.65 17.66 3.69
CA PHE A 48 7.78 17.44 2.53
C PHE A 48 7.68 18.65 1.61
N THR A 49 8.06 19.85 2.05
CA THR A 49 8.13 21.01 1.14
C THR A 49 9.25 20.86 0.11
N ALA A 50 10.33 20.19 0.50
CA ALA A 50 11.45 19.84 -0.38
C ALA A 50 11.23 18.51 -1.09
N MET A 51 10.82 17.47 -0.35
CA MET A 51 10.68 16.10 -0.87
C MET A 51 9.49 15.95 -1.84
N LYS A 52 8.39 16.65 -1.56
CA LYS A 52 7.13 16.64 -2.34
C LYS A 52 6.65 15.25 -2.75
N PRO A 53 6.43 14.33 -1.79
CA PRO A 53 6.05 12.95 -2.09
C PRO A 53 4.69 12.89 -2.80
N VAL A 54 4.54 11.89 -3.66
CA VAL A 54 3.35 11.63 -4.45
C VAL A 54 2.78 10.28 -4.06
N LEU A 55 1.55 10.31 -3.53
CA LEU A 55 0.73 9.13 -3.30
C LEU A 55 -0.03 8.82 -4.60
N SER A 56 0.10 7.60 -5.10
CA SER A 56 -0.58 7.11 -6.30
C SER A 56 -1.62 6.05 -5.92
N TYR A 57 -2.86 6.28 -6.32
CA TYR A 57 -3.94 5.33 -6.13
C TYR A 57 -3.94 4.33 -7.29
N MET A 58 -3.67 3.07 -6.95
CA MET A 58 -3.78 1.94 -7.85
C MET A 58 -5.05 1.19 -7.57
N LEU A 59 -5.76 0.85 -8.63
CA LEU A 59 -6.93 0.00 -8.56
C LEU A 59 -6.75 -1.15 -9.52
N THR A 60 -6.79 -2.36 -8.97
CA THR A 60 -6.96 -3.54 -9.78
C THR A 60 -8.39 -4.00 -9.67
N SER A 61 -8.87 -4.57 -10.76
CA SER A 61 -10.12 -5.30 -10.78
C SER A 61 -9.77 -6.72 -11.10
N SER A 62 -10.49 -7.59 -10.41
CA SER A 62 -10.61 -8.94 -10.87
C SER A 62 -10.99 -8.95 -12.38
N ARG A 63 -11.97 -8.23 -12.93
CA ARG A 63 -12.53 -8.47 -14.29
C ARG A 63 -11.50 -8.77 -15.42
N VAL A 64 -11.70 -9.89 -16.13
CA VAL A 64 -10.82 -10.54 -17.15
C VAL A 64 -10.23 -9.60 -18.23
N ALA A 65 -10.85 -8.44 -18.48
CA ALA A 65 -10.44 -7.51 -19.53
C ALA A 65 -9.69 -6.26 -19.05
N GLU A 66 -9.61 -6.01 -17.74
CA GLU A 66 -9.17 -4.69 -17.25
C GLU A 66 -7.78 -4.71 -16.63
N GLY A 67 -7.44 -5.68 -15.78
CA GLY A 67 -6.15 -5.75 -15.09
C GLY A 67 -5.92 -4.53 -14.16
N ILE A 68 -5.66 -3.37 -14.75
CA ILE A 68 -5.66 -2.03 -14.14
C ILE A 68 -7.00 -1.35 -14.42
N VAL A 69 -7.67 -0.91 -13.36
CA VAL A 69 -8.86 -0.07 -13.49
C VAL A 69 -8.48 1.38 -13.40
N VAL A 70 -9.00 2.17 -14.32
CA VAL A 70 -8.97 3.62 -14.25
C VAL A 70 -10.30 4.08 -13.66
N PRO A 71 -10.33 4.60 -12.41
CA PRO A 71 -11.56 5.09 -11.82
C PRO A 71 -12.20 6.24 -12.61
N ASN A 72 -13.52 6.35 -12.55
CA ASN A 72 -14.26 7.47 -13.13
C ASN A 72 -13.95 8.77 -12.40
N THR A 73 -13.86 8.71 -11.08
CA THR A 73 -13.54 9.86 -10.22
C THR A 73 -12.68 9.42 -9.04
N MET A 74 -12.01 10.39 -8.41
CA MET A 74 -11.21 10.20 -7.22
C MET A 74 -11.51 11.32 -6.22
N ILE A 75 -11.84 10.92 -4.99
CA ILE A 75 -12.00 11.81 -3.84
C ILE A 75 -10.87 11.52 -2.87
N TRP A 76 -10.15 12.55 -2.45
CA TRP A 76 -9.13 12.44 -1.42
C TRP A 76 -9.63 13.03 -0.10
N LYS A 77 -9.26 12.40 1.02
CA LYS A 77 -9.50 12.94 2.36
C LYS A 77 -8.20 12.98 3.16
N PHE A 78 -8.12 13.94 4.09
CA PHE A 78 -7.07 14.02 5.10
C PHE A 78 -7.72 14.00 6.47
N ASN A 79 -7.37 13.02 7.31
CA ASN A 79 -8.00 12.78 8.63
C ASN A 79 -9.55 12.80 8.56
N GLY A 80 -10.12 12.09 7.58
CA GLY A 80 -11.57 12.05 7.34
C GLY A 80 -12.18 13.30 6.68
N VAL A 81 -11.43 14.41 6.54
CA VAL A 81 -11.90 15.63 5.90
C VAL A 81 -11.67 15.57 4.40
N GLN A 82 -12.74 15.65 3.61
CA GLN A 82 -12.64 15.70 2.14
C GLN A 82 -11.86 16.92 1.66
N LEU A 83 -10.90 16.66 0.78
CA LEU A 83 -10.10 17.70 0.13
C LEU A 83 -10.87 18.33 -1.02
N ALA A 84 -10.87 19.66 -1.07
CA ALA A 84 -11.34 20.48 -2.17
C ALA A 84 -10.13 21.06 -2.90
N PHE A 85 -10.18 21.10 -4.23
CA PHE A 85 -9.07 21.55 -5.06
C PHE A 85 -9.48 22.76 -5.89
N GLY A 86 -8.64 23.79 -5.90
CA GLY A 86 -8.80 25.00 -6.70
C GLY A 86 -8.08 24.89 -8.05
N SER A 87 -7.78 26.05 -8.64
CA SER A 87 -6.99 26.12 -9.87
C SER A 87 -5.61 25.47 -9.69
N GLY A 88 -5.14 24.76 -10.72
CA GLY A 88 -3.87 24.04 -10.69
C GLY A 88 -3.85 22.78 -9.80
N GLY A 89 -5.02 22.36 -9.28
CA GLY A 89 -5.17 21.18 -8.46
C GLY A 89 -4.72 21.35 -7.00
N LEU A 90 -4.43 22.57 -6.55
CA LEU A 90 -3.97 22.82 -5.18
C LEU A 90 -5.14 22.82 -4.19
N SER A 91 -4.98 22.19 -3.02
CA SER A 91 -6.04 22.06 -2.02
C SER A 91 -6.39 23.40 -1.39
N THR A 92 -7.68 23.72 -1.28
CA THR A 92 -8.18 24.97 -0.68
C THR A 92 -8.56 24.82 0.80
N ASN A 93 -8.61 23.60 1.32
CA ASN A 93 -8.84 23.34 2.74
C ASN A 93 -7.82 24.05 3.63
N THR A 94 -8.27 24.52 4.78
CA THR A 94 -7.40 25.11 5.81
C THR A 94 -7.09 24.07 6.88
N PHE A 95 -5.83 23.71 7.04
CA PHE A 95 -5.34 22.85 8.12
C PHE A 95 -4.24 23.58 8.88
N GLY A 96 -4.28 23.59 10.21
CA GLY A 96 -3.28 24.33 11.00
C GLY A 96 -3.16 25.81 10.63
N GLY A 97 -4.24 26.45 10.14
CA GLY A 97 -4.24 27.84 9.67
C GLY A 97 -3.63 28.08 8.29
N GLU A 98 -3.33 27.02 7.52
CA GLU A 98 -2.72 27.11 6.20
C GLU A 98 -3.51 26.36 5.13
N THR A 99 -3.45 26.85 3.89
CA THR A 99 -4.00 26.17 2.70
C THR A 99 -2.87 25.60 1.83
N GLY A 100 -3.25 24.81 0.82
CA GLY A 100 -2.32 24.29 -0.19
C GLY A 100 -1.40 23.18 0.29
N HIS A 101 -1.86 22.34 1.21
CA HIS A 101 -1.10 21.18 1.70
C HIS A 101 -0.99 20.06 0.67
N PHE A 102 -1.96 19.93 -0.23
CA PHE A 102 -2.03 18.85 -1.18
C PHE A 102 -2.27 19.36 -2.59
N LYS A 103 -1.75 18.66 -3.59
CA LYS A 103 -2.02 18.91 -5.00
C LYS A 103 -2.55 17.64 -5.65
N PHE A 104 -3.76 17.72 -6.21
CA PHE A 104 -4.37 16.66 -6.99
C PHE A 104 -3.63 16.49 -8.32
N ILE A 105 -3.30 15.24 -8.65
CA ILE A 105 -2.73 14.84 -9.93
C ILE A 105 -3.81 13.99 -10.65
N PRO A 106 -4.44 14.52 -11.71
CA PRO A 106 -5.42 13.75 -12.46
C PRO A 106 -4.74 12.61 -13.21
N TYR A 107 -5.49 11.53 -13.43
CA TYR A 107 -5.07 10.48 -14.34
C TYR A 107 -4.87 11.02 -15.76
N GLN A 108 -3.72 10.71 -16.36
CA GLN A 108 -3.42 11.02 -17.74
C GLN A 108 -2.55 9.90 -18.34
N VAL A 109 -3.11 9.15 -19.28
CA VAL A 109 -2.42 8.04 -19.98
C VAL A 109 -1.04 8.50 -20.47
N GLY A 110 0.00 7.71 -20.17
CA GLY A 110 1.36 7.96 -20.64
C GLY A 110 2.10 9.10 -19.94
N THR A 111 1.46 9.83 -19.01
CA THR A 111 2.08 10.92 -18.23
C THR A 111 1.93 10.70 -16.73
N ALA A 112 0.70 10.49 -16.26
CA ALA A 112 0.35 10.15 -14.88
C ALA A 112 -0.62 8.97 -14.92
N ASN A 113 -0.09 7.75 -14.94
CA ASN A 113 -0.88 6.53 -15.14
C ASN A 113 -1.75 6.15 -13.93
N TYR A 114 -1.80 6.97 -12.88
CA TYR A 114 -2.61 6.80 -11.69
C TYR A 114 -3.16 8.16 -11.26
N TYR A 115 -4.31 8.17 -10.59
CA TYR A 115 -4.71 9.35 -9.82
C TYR A 115 -3.74 9.53 -8.67
N GLY A 116 -3.24 10.75 -8.50
CA GLY A 116 -2.25 11.06 -7.49
C GLY A 116 -2.68 12.17 -6.55
N LEU A 117 -2.07 12.16 -5.37
CA LEU A 117 -2.08 13.25 -4.41
C LEU A 117 -0.64 13.57 -4.02
N GLN A 118 -0.16 14.73 -4.44
CA GLN A 118 1.15 15.22 -4.02
C GLN A 118 1.03 16.01 -2.73
N ILE A 119 1.88 15.70 -1.76
CA ILE A 119 1.99 16.46 -0.52
C ILE A 119 2.95 17.62 -0.76
N MET A 120 2.46 18.84 -0.52
CA MET A 120 3.15 20.09 -0.83
C MET A 120 3.73 20.78 0.41
N LYS A 121 3.24 20.41 1.60
CA LYS A 121 3.62 21.01 2.88
C LYS A 121 3.78 19.95 3.95
N ASN A 122 4.55 20.31 4.98
CA ASN A 122 4.67 19.51 6.19
C ASN A 122 3.32 19.38 6.90
N LEU A 123 3.04 18.19 7.40
CA LEU A 123 1.76 17.80 7.96
C LEU A 123 1.72 17.91 9.49
N VAL A 124 2.86 18.15 10.15
CA VAL A 124 2.95 18.29 11.62
C VAL A 124 1.94 19.30 12.16
N LYS A 125 1.92 20.52 11.62
CA LYS A 125 0.97 21.56 12.04
C LYS A 125 -0.45 21.26 11.58
N ALA A 126 -0.61 20.69 10.38
CA ALA A 126 -1.90 20.33 9.80
C ALA A 126 -2.64 19.23 10.59
N SER A 127 -1.88 18.34 11.23
CA SER A 127 -2.35 17.22 12.04
C SER A 127 -2.34 17.48 13.54
N ALA A 128 -1.96 18.70 13.97
CA ALA A 128 -1.72 19.02 15.37
C ALA A 128 -0.72 18.06 16.05
N GLY A 129 0.28 17.58 15.31
CA GLY A 129 1.38 16.74 15.77
C GLY A 129 1.03 15.27 15.99
N ALA A 130 -0.21 14.89 15.66
CA ALA A 130 -0.64 13.50 15.69
C ALA A 130 -0.35 12.80 14.35
N SER A 131 -0.15 11.48 14.39
CA SER A 131 -0.19 10.66 13.18
C SER A 131 -1.47 10.93 12.39
N CYS A 132 -1.37 10.90 11.07
CA CYS A 132 -2.46 11.31 10.19
C CYS A 132 -2.75 10.27 9.12
N THR A 133 -3.91 10.40 8.47
CA THR A 133 -4.35 9.51 7.40
C THR A 133 -4.66 10.29 6.13
N ILE A 134 -4.32 9.68 5.00
CA ILE A 134 -4.79 10.07 3.67
C ILE A 134 -5.69 8.94 3.17
N GLU A 135 -6.91 9.29 2.75
CA GLU A 135 -7.84 8.32 2.19
C GLU A 135 -8.10 8.64 0.73
N GLY A 136 -7.96 7.65 -0.15
CA GLY A 136 -8.37 7.73 -1.55
C GLY A 136 -9.66 6.94 -1.74
N HIS A 137 -10.69 7.59 -2.28
CA HIS A 137 -12.02 7.02 -2.54
C HIS A 137 -12.30 7.13 -4.04
N ALA A 138 -12.22 6.00 -4.73
CA ALA A 138 -12.39 5.90 -6.17
C ALA A 138 -13.81 5.46 -6.53
N THR A 139 -14.49 6.18 -7.42
CA THR A 139 -15.74 5.68 -8.00
C THR A 139 -15.46 4.87 -9.25
N VAL A 140 -16.00 3.66 -9.31
CA VAL A 140 -15.99 2.81 -10.52
C VAL A 140 -17.42 2.58 -10.97
N THR A 141 -17.67 2.81 -12.26
CA THR A 141 -18.97 2.58 -12.88
C THR A 141 -18.86 1.47 -13.91
N VAL A 142 -19.71 0.45 -13.75
CA VAL A 142 -19.87 -0.62 -14.74
C VAL A 142 -21.35 -0.74 -15.10
N GLY A 143 -21.65 -0.52 -16.37
CA GLY A 143 -23.03 -0.42 -16.83
C GLY A 143 -23.72 0.75 -16.12
N ASN A 144 -24.80 0.44 -15.40
CA ASN A 144 -25.60 1.43 -14.65
C ASN A 144 -25.33 1.42 -13.13
N VAL A 145 -24.33 0.65 -12.68
CA VAL A 145 -23.99 0.52 -11.25
C VAL A 145 -22.68 1.23 -10.99
N SER A 146 -22.67 2.08 -9.96
CA SER A 146 -21.46 2.73 -9.44
C SER A 146 -21.16 2.23 -8.03
N ASP A 147 -19.89 2.01 -7.77
CA ASP A 147 -19.38 1.65 -6.44
C ASP A 147 -18.26 2.61 -6.04
N THR A 148 -18.01 2.74 -4.73
CA THR A 148 -16.93 3.56 -4.18
C THR A 148 -15.96 2.70 -3.40
N ILE A 149 -14.74 2.62 -3.89
CA ILE A 149 -13.68 1.79 -3.33
C ILE A 149 -12.69 2.70 -2.60
N GLY A 150 -12.45 2.44 -1.33
CA GLY A 150 -11.61 3.26 -0.46
C GLY A 150 -10.30 2.55 -0.07
N PHE A 151 -9.24 3.32 0.14
CA PHE A 151 -8.01 2.87 0.80
C PHE A 151 -7.49 3.96 1.74
N THR A 152 -6.97 3.55 2.91
CA THR A 152 -6.40 4.45 3.92
C THR A 152 -4.89 4.26 4.00
N TYR A 153 -4.15 5.34 3.79
CA TYR A 153 -2.70 5.43 3.95
C TYR A 153 -2.37 6.21 5.22
N SER A 154 -1.63 5.61 6.15
CA SER A 154 -1.26 6.23 7.43
C SER A 154 0.15 6.83 7.36
N ILE A 155 0.32 8.03 7.93
CA ILE A 155 1.60 8.75 8.03
C ILE A 155 1.88 8.99 9.52
N PRO A 156 2.83 8.26 10.12
CA PRO A 156 3.25 8.50 11.48
C PRO A 156 3.85 9.89 11.65
N ILE A 157 3.45 10.58 12.72
CA ILE A 157 4.06 11.85 13.13
C ILE A 157 4.47 11.74 14.59
N THR A 158 5.74 12.00 14.88
CA THR A 158 6.29 11.85 16.24
C THR A 158 7.14 13.05 16.64
N LYS A 159 7.18 13.36 17.93
CA LYS A 159 8.10 14.35 18.47
C LYS A 159 9.47 13.68 18.65
N GLY A 160 10.49 14.18 17.95
CA GLY A 160 11.78 13.51 17.83
C GLY A 160 12.93 14.51 17.76
N VAL A 161 14.14 14.04 18.08
CA VAL A 161 15.36 14.88 18.07
C VAL A 161 15.99 15.02 16.67
N GLY A 162 15.39 14.45 15.61
CA GLY A 162 15.82 14.64 14.22
C GLY A 162 17.16 14.00 13.89
N ASN A 163 17.66 13.08 14.73
CA ASN A 163 18.88 12.30 14.51
C ASN A 163 18.61 10.79 14.39
N GLN A 164 17.33 10.40 14.36
CA GLN A 164 16.95 9.01 14.14
C GLN A 164 17.33 8.61 12.71
N ARG A 165 17.81 7.37 12.60
CA ARG A 165 18.15 6.77 11.31
C ARG A 165 16.92 6.08 10.80
N HIS A 166 16.54 6.43 9.58
CA HIS A 166 15.40 5.85 8.89
C HIS A 166 15.89 5.23 7.60
N VAL A 167 15.42 4.03 7.33
CA VAL A 167 15.60 3.38 6.04
C VAL A 167 14.21 3.26 5.44
N THR A 168 14.08 3.62 4.17
CA THR A 168 12.87 3.35 3.40
C THR A 168 13.20 2.80 2.02
N ILE A 169 12.32 1.98 1.48
CA ILE A 169 12.32 1.54 0.09
C ILE A 169 11.46 2.53 -0.70
N ALA A 170 12.12 3.42 -1.44
CA ALA A 170 11.48 4.33 -2.36
C ALA A 170 11.36 3.74 -3.77
N SER A 171 10.49 4.31 -4.59
CA SER A 171 10.40 3.96 -6.02
C SER A 171 11.64 4.50 -6.73
N GLY A 172 12.47 3.61 -7.26
CA GLY A 172 13.65 3.97 -8.05
C GLY A 172 13.33 4.36 -9.49
N ASP A 173 12.07 4.25 -9.89
CA ASP A 173 11.54 4.61 -11.20
C ASP A 173 10.13 5.22 -11.07
N ASN A 174 9.48 5.49 -12.21
CA ASN A 174 8.12 6.05 -12.28
C ASN A 174 7.02 4.98 -12.34
N LYS A 175 7.30 3.76 -11.85
CA LYS A 175 6.35 2.64 -11.88
C LYS A 175 5.67 2.38 -10.54
N PHE A 176 6.08 3.05 -9.46
CA PHE A 176 5.43 2.99 -8.14
C PHE A 176 5.27 1.55 -7.65
N PHE A 177 6.32 0.74 -7.78
CA PHE A 177 6.31 -0.67 -7.34
C PHE A 177 5.30 -1.56 -8.09
N ALA A 178 5.01 -1.24 -9.36
CA ALA A 178 4.07 -2.02 -10.16
C ALA A 178 4.70 -2.53 -11.47
N LEU A 179 4.49 -3.81 -11.75
CA LEU A 179 4.80 -4.45 -13.02
C LEU A 179 3.52 -4.46 -13.87
N ARG A 180 3.55 -3.87 -15.06
CA ARG A 180 2.30 -3.61 -15.82
C ARG A 180 2.04 -4.62 -16.93
N GLN A 181 3.07 -5.29 -17.40
CA GLN A 181 3.03 -6.17 -18.57
C GLN A 181 3.99 -7.33 -18.36
N LYS A 182 3.80 -8.42 -19.11
CA LYS A 182 4.72 -9.55 -19.07
C LYS A 182 6.11 -9.13 -19.55
N GLY A 183 7.15 -9.56 -18.84
CA GLY A 183 8.54 -9.14 -19.07
C GLY A 183 8.88 -7.73 -18.57
N ASP A 184 7.99 -7.07 -17.82
CA ASP A 184 8.25 -5.77 -17.20
C ASP A 184 9.12 -5.90 -15.93
N SER A 185 9.67 -4.78 -15.48
CA SER A 185 10.45 -4.67 -14.24
C SER A 185 10.23 -3.32 -13.56
N CYS A 186 10.30 -3.26 -12.24
CA CYS A 186 10.38 -2.00 -11.49
C CYS A 186 11.65 -1.94 -10.63
N ILE A 187 12.00 -0.74 -10.15
CA ILE A 187 13.18 -0.51 -9.32
C ILE A 187 12.75 -0.16 -7.89
N LEU A 188 13.24 -0.92 -6.93
CA LEU A 188 13.24 -0.57 -5.50
C LEU A 188 14.55 0.15 -5.17
N ALA A 189 14.49 1.28 -4.49
CA ALA A 189 15.66 2.06 -4.09
C ALA A 189 15.70 2.22 -2.57
N ALA A 190 16.73 1.66 -1.92
CA ALA A 190 16.92 1.83 -0.48
C ALA A 190 17.48 3.23 -0.18
N VAL A 191 16.74 4.02 0.59
CA VAL A 191 17.08 5.38 0.98
C VAL A 191 17.30 5.40 2.49
N ALA A 192 18.54 5.64 2.92
CA ALA A 192 18.87 5.83 4.33
C ALA A 192 18.95 7.32 4.64
N ARG A 193 18.29 7.77 5.70
CA ARG A 193 18.29 9.16 6.18
C ARG A 193 18.72 9.25 7.62
N MET A 194 19.32 10.37 7.97
CA MET A 194 19.52 10.80 9.35
C MET A 194 18.93 12.21 9.46
N GLY A 195 17.77 12.32 10.11
CA GLY A 195 16.98 13.55 10.04
C GLY A 195 16.55 13.87 8.60
N ALA A 196 16.80 15.09 8.15
CA ALA A 196 16.42 15.54 6.80
C ALA A 196 17.36 15.02 5.70
N ASP A 197 18.59 14.64 6.05
CA ASP A 197 19.64 14.37 5.08
C ASP A 197 19.70 12.90 4.68
N GLU A 198 19.90 12.65 3.39
CA GLU A 198 20.16 11.32 2.87
C GLU A 198 21.63 10.95 3.06
N ILE A 199 21.89 9.73 3.53
CA ILE A 199 23.23 9.16 3.67
C ILE A 199 23.61 8.57 2.31
N LEU A 200 24.61 9.16 1.65
CA LEU A 200 24.96 8.82 0.26
C LEU A 200 26.16 7.89 0.10
N SER A 201 26.94 7.63 1.16
CA SER A 201 28.19 6.88 1.06
C SER A 201 28.45 5.97 2.27
N GLY A 202 29.34 4.99 2.07
CA GLY A 202 29.70 4.02 3.11
C GLY A 202 28.61 3.00 3.43
N LEU A 203 27.61 2.85 2.55
CA LEU A 203 26.48 1.97 2.73
C LEU A 203 26.64 0.64 2.01
N THR A 204 26.24 -0.44 2.66
CA THR A 204 26.08 -1.77 2.06
C THR A 204 24.67 -2.27 2.28
N TYR A 205 24.13 -2.98 1.29
CA TYR A 205 22.73 -3.38 1.25
C TYR A 205 22.62 -4.89 1.25
N LYS A 206 21.61 -5.42 1.92
CA LYS A 206 21.16 -6.80 1.77
C LYS A 206 19.69 -6.80 1.42
N TRP A 207 19.36 -7.31 0.24
CA TRP A 207 17.98 -7.44 -0.20
C TRP A 207 17.44 -8.83 0.08
N TYR A 208 16.19 -8.89 0.49
CA TYR A 208 15.48 -10.12 0.80
C TYR A 208 14.14 -10.13 0.08
N GLN A 209 13.66 -11.32 -0.20
CA GLN A 209 12.31 -11.56 -0.69
C GLN A 209 11.57 -12.47 0.30
N MET A 210 10.32 -12.15 0.58
CA MET A 210 9.44 -13.03 1.34
C MET A 210 9.00 -14.18 0.44
N ALA A 211 9.31 -15.41 0.83
CA ALA A 211 8.84 -16.61 0.15
C ALA A 211 8.55 -17.71 1.17
N GLY A 212 7.39 -18.36 1.05
CA GLY A 212 7.00 -19.45 1.95
C GLY A 212 7.07 -19.07 3.43
N GLY A 213 6.72 -17.83 3.75
CA GLY A 213 6.70 -17.29 5.12
C GLY A 213 8.03 -16.85 5.71
N ALA A 214 9.13 -16.91 4.95
CA ALA A 214 10.45 -16.52 5.41
C ALA A 214 11.12 -15.50 4.49
N TRP A 215 11.95 -14.65 5.09
CA TRP A 215 12.84 -13.75 4.37
C TRP A 215 14.04 -14.51 3.80
N GLY A 216 14.07 -14.72 2.49
CA GLY A 216 15.21 -15.28 1.77
C GLY A 216 16.16 -14.19 1.26
N LEU A 217 17.46 -14.29 1.55
CA LEU A 217 18.46 -13.36 1.04
C LEU A 217 18.59 -13.51 -0.49
N LEU A 218 18.52 -12.39 -1.20
CA LEU A 218 18.80 -12.32 -2.64
C LEU A 218 20.32 -12.21 -2.84
N ASN A 219 20.96 -13.37 -3.01
CA ASN A 219 22.43 -13.46 -3.14
C ASN A 219 22.95 -12.56 -4.28
N GLY A 220 24.01 -11.81 -3.98
CA GLY A 220 24.63 -10.87 -4.94
C GLY A 220 23.91 -9.54 -5.11
N GLN A 221 22.73 -9.35 -4.52
CA GLN A 221 22.00 -8.08 -4.54
C GLN A 221 22.47 -7.18 -3.40
N THR A 222 23.55 -6.45 -3.63
CA THR A 222 24.18 -5.58 -2.62
C THR A 222 24.18 -4.10 -2.98
N ALA A 223 23.53 -3.73 -4.09
CA ALA A 223 23.40 -2.35 -4.54
C ALA A 223 22.26 -1.61 -3.82
N LYS A 224 22.30 -0.27 -3.87
CA LYS A 224 21.22 0.60 -3.39
C LYS A 224 19.88 0.27 -4.06
N ASN A 225 19.93 -0.11 -5.34
CA ASN A 225 18.77 -0.41 -6.14
C ASN A 225 18.64 -1.92 -6.35
N LEU A 226 17.42 -2.44 -6.23
CA LEU A 226 17.04 -3.78 -6.65
C LEU A 226 16.09 -3.67 -7.85
N THR A 227 16.43 -4.34 -8.94
CA THR A 227 15.51 -4.53 -10.07
C THR A 227 14.64 -5.74 -9.79
N VAL A 228 13.33 -5.52 -9.67
CA VAL A 228 12.32 -6.57 -9.48
C VAL A 228 11.66 -6.85 -10.82
N THR A 229 11.66 -8.11 -11.25
CA THR A 229 11.05 -8.57 -12.50
C THR A 229 9.77 -9.35 -12.25
N ASP A 230 8.99 -9.56 -13.30
CA ASP A 230 7.78 -10.40 -13.28
C ASP A 230 8.04 -11.87 -12.97
N GLY A 231 9.29 -12.35 -13.04
CA GLY A 231 9.68 -13.68 -12.57
C GLY A 231 9.85 -13.77 -11.05
N MET A 232 9.93 -12.63 -10.36
CA MET A 232 10.09 -12.54 -8.91
C MET A 232 8.76 -12.33 -8.18
N VAL A 233 7.70 -12.00 -8.90
CA VAL A 233 6.40 -11.61 -8.34
C VAL A 233 5.32 -12.45 -9.01
N ASN A 234 4.48 -13.10 -8.20
CA ASN A 234 3.26 -13.74 -8.70
C ASN A 234 2.19 -12.65 -8.85
N THR A 235 1.35 -12.44 -7.83
CA THR A 235 0.38 -11.32 -7.82
C THR A 235 0.90 -10.14 -7.00
N THR A 236 1.52 -10.44 -5.85
CA THR A 236 2.18 -9.47 -4.97
C THR A 236 3.44 -10.11 -4.41
N GLY A 237 4.54 -9.37 -4.40
CA GLY A 237 5.82 -9.80 -3.86
C GLY A 237 6.24 -8.84 -2.76
N LEU A 238 6.67 -9.36 -1.62
CA LEU A 238 7.16 -8.54 -0.52
C LEU A 238 8.69 -8.61 -0.46
N PHE A 239 9.32 -7.43 -0.44
CA PHE A 239 10.77 -7.27 -0.41
C PHE A 239 11.18 -6.56 0.87
N LYS A 240 12.37 -6.86 1.37
CA LYS A 240 12.99 -6.19 2.51
C LYS A 240 14.40 -5.77 2.16
N VAL A 241 14.84 -4.64 2.68
CA VAL A 241 16.25 -4.25 2.65
C VAL A 241 16.77 -4.09 4.07
N GLU A 242 18.00 -4.54 4.31
CA GLU A 242 18.80 -4.14 5.46
C GLU A 242 19.93 -3.24 4.95
N VAL A 243 20.06 -2.04 5.53
CA VAL A 243 21.11 -1.08 5.17
C VAL A 243 22.11 -0.98 6.31
N TYR A 244 23.38 -1.18 5.99
CA TYR A 244 24.48 -1.15 6.94
C TYR A 244 25.45 -0.02 6.61
N GLN A 245 26.08 0.54 7.63
CA GLN A 245 27.26 1.40 7.50
C GLN A 245 28.43 0.70 8.18
N GLY A 246 29.39 0.20 7.38
CA GLY A 246 30.37 -0.76 7.87
C GLY A 246 29.67 -2.04 8.36
N THR A 247 29.87 -2.41 9.63
CA THR A 247 29.23 -3.58 10.26
C THR A 247 27.95 -3.25 11.02
N THR A 248 27.59 -1.97 11.14
CA THR A 248 26.45 -1.53 11.95
C THR A 248 25.20 -1.43 11.08
N LEU A 249 24.12 -2.11 11.48
CA LEU A 249 22.81 -1.96 10.86
C LEU A 249 22.28 -0.55 11.13
N LEU A 250 22.00 0.22 10.07
CA LEU A 250 21.36 1.53 10.18
C LEU A 250 19.86 1.42 10.34
N GLY A 251 19.26 0.46 9.64
CA GLY A 251 17.82 0.24 9.61
C GLY A 251 17.46 -0.75 8.52
N LEU A 252 16.17 -1.02 8.44
CA LEU A 252 15.57 -1.92 7.48
C LEU A 252 14.20 -1.40 7.11
N ASP A 253 13.69 -1.85 5.97
CA ASP A 253 12.35 -1.51 5.52
C ASP A 253 11.78 -2.62 4.64
N THR A 254 10.46 -2.69 4.53
CA THR A 254 9.74 -3.64 3.67
C THR A 254 8.84 -2.93 2.66
N GLN A 255 8.74 -3.45 1.44
CA GLN A 255 7.90 -2.89 0.40
C GLN A 255 7.24 -3.98 -0.44
N ALA A 256 5.94 -3.81 -0.71
CA ALA A 256 5.20 -4.66 -1.63
C ALA A 256 5.37 -4.17 -3.08
N VAL A 257 5.54 -5.13 -4.00
CA VAL A 257 5.49 -4.93 -5.45
C VAL A 257 4.29 -5.67 -6.00
N LEU A 258 3.49 -4.99 -6.82
CA LEU A 258 2.29 -5.55 -7.46
C LEU A 258 2.61 -5.99 -8.89
N ASP A 259 2.29 -7.23 -9.24
CA ASP A 259 2.29 -7.66 -10.64
C ASP A 259 0.88 -7.59 -11.22
N LEU A 260 0.68 -6.54 -12.00
CA LEU A 260 -0.57 -6.26 -12.69
C LEU A 260 -0.73 -7.10 -13.95
N SER A 261 0.25 -7.94 -14.32
CA SER A 261 0.18 -8.85 -15.46
C SER A 261 -0.28 -10.28 -15.14
N ASP A 262 -0.26 -10.71 -13.86
CA ASP A 262 -0.65 -12.06 -13.44
C ASP A 262 -2.17 -12.32 -13.62
N PRO A 263 -2.60 -13.42 -14.30
CA PRO A 263 -4.02 -13.74 -14.46
C PRO A 263 -4.73 -14.24 -13.19
N TYR A 264 -4.03 -14.53 -12.09
CA TYR A 264 -4.62 -14.99 -10.84
C TYR A 264 -4.65 -13.91 -9.76
N ASP A 265 -5.53 -14.09 -8.78
CA ASP A 265 -5.73 -13.21 -7.64
C ASP A 265 -6.15 -14.00 -6.38
N ILE A 266 -6.04 -13.37 -5.21
CA ILE A 266 -6.41 -13.95 -3.92
C ILE A 266 -7.52 -13.10 -3.28
N ILE A 267 -8.69 -13.71 -3.09
CA ILE A 267 -9.74 -13.12 -2.24
C ILE A 267 -9.52 -13.63 -0.84
N THR A 268 -9.29 -12.74 0.13
CA THR A 268 -8.78 -13.08 1.47
C THR A 268 -9.85 -13.56 2.46
N ASN A 269 -11.12 -13.17 2.25
CA ASN A 269 -12.29 -13.51 3.07
C ASN A 269 -12.01 -13.42 4.59
N PRO A 270 -11.76 -12.21 5.13
CA PRO A 270 -11.55 -12.01 6.55
C PRO A 270 -12.83 -12.23 7.37
N THR A 271 -12.68 -12.57 8.63
CA THR A 271 -13.77 -12.62 9.62
C THR A 271 -13.23 -12.11 10.96
N PRO A 272 -13.72 -10.98 11.50
CA PRO A 272 -14.78 -10.13 10.95
C PRO A 272 -14.36 -9.42 9.64
N GLU A 273 -15.36 -9.01 8.85
CA GLU A 273 -15.15 -8.36 7.54
C GLU A 273 -14.44 -7.01 7.65
N ASP A 274 -14.63 -6.30 8.78
CA ASP A 274 -13.98 -5.02 9.07
C ASP A 274 -12.51 -5.17 9.52
N GLU A 275 -11.99 -6.40 9.56
CA GLU A 275 -10.62 -6.76 9.98
C GLU A 275 -10.19 -6.11 11.31
N THR A 276 -11.14 -5.83 12.21
CA THR A 276 -10.86 -5.06 13.41
C THR A 276 -10.71 -5.95 14.65
N ILE A 277 -9.61 -5.80 15.37
CA ILE A 277 -9.34 -6.39 16.68
C ILE A 277 -9.38 -5.27 17.73
N ARG A 278 -10.27 -5.36 18.73
CA ARG A 278 -10.52 -4.27 19.69
C ARG A 278 -10.07 -4.60 21.11
N GLN A 279 -10.18 -5.86 21.50
CA GLN A 279 -9.88 -6.30 22.87
C GLN A 279 -9.30 -7.71 22.92
N GLN A 280 -8.80 -8.09 24.08
CA GLN A 280 -8.24 -9.43 24.32
C GLN A 280 -9.29 -10.51 24.00
N GLY A 281 -8.88 -11.48 23.19
CA GLY A 281 -9.76 -12.56 22.69
C GLY A 281 -10.31 -12.31 21.28
N ASP A 282 -10.27 -11.08 20.77
CA ASP A 282 -10.62 -10.80 19.39
C ASP A 282 -9.56 -11.36 18.43
N THR A 283 -10.01 -11.80 17.25
CA THR A 283 -9.16 -12.32 16.18
C THR A 283 -9.73 -11.95 14.82
N VAL A 284 -8.86 -11.84 13.82
CA VAL A 284 -9.25 -11.83 12.41
C VAL A 284 -8.80 -13.13 11.77
N VAL A 285 -9.75 -13.88 11.23
CA VAL A 285 -9.48 -15.16 10.54
C VAL A 285 -9.61 -14.96 9.03
N TYR A 286 -8.55 -15.27 8.30
CA TYR A 286 -8.52 -15.22 6.83
C TYR A 286 -8.76 -16.61 6.25
N ARG A 287 -9.68 -16.72 5.27
CA ARG A 287 -10.02 -17.95 4.55
C ARG A 287 -9.91 -17.74 3.03
N PRO A 288 -8.68 -17.56 2.53
CA PRO A 288 -8.45 -17.14 1.17
C PRO A 288 -8.87 -18.20 0.14
N ILE A 289 -9.24 -17.72 -1.04
CA ILE A 289 -9.43 -18.54 -2.24
C ILE A 289 -8.62 -17.97 -3.39
N LEU A 290 -8.05 -18.87 -4.21
CA LEU A 290 -7.44 -18.48 -5.46
C LEU A 290 -8.54 -18.34 -6.50
N VAL A 291 -8.57 -17.21 -7.17
CA VAL A 291 -9.52 -16.93 -8.26
C VAL A 291 -8.74 -16.56 -9.51
N LYS A 292 -9.34 -16.79 -10.67
CA LYS A 292 -8.90 -16.05 -11.84
C LYS A 292 -9.24 -14.59 -11.59
N ARG A 293 -8.38 -13.69 -12.05
CA ARG A 293 -8.70 -12.27 -12.10
C ARG A 293 -10.01 -12.17 -12.89
N GLY A 294 -11.09 -11.90 -12.16
CA GLY A 294 -12.42 -11.55 -12.70
C GLY A 294 -13.55 -12.21 -12.00
N GLU A 295 -13.19 -13.16 -11.16
CA GLU A 295 -14.10 -14.14 -10.69
C GLU A 295 -14.06 -14.12 -9.17
N THR A 296 -15.22 -14.38 -8.57
CA THR A 296 -15.34 -14.70 -7.16
C THR A 296 -15.43 -16.21 -6.95
N THR A 297 -15.46 -16.97 -8.04
CA THR A 297 -15.49 -18.42 -8.02
C THR A 297 -14.08 -18.93 -7.79
N LYS A 298 -13.92 -19.81 -6.80
CA LYS A 298 -12.68 -20.54 -6.56
C LYS A 298 -12.20 -21.20 -7.86
N ALA A 299 -11.01 -20.82 -8.31
CA ALA A 299 -10.40 -21.34 -9.53
C ALA A 299 -9.82 -22.75 -9.34
N LYS A 300 -9.18 -22.99 -8.19
CA LYS A 300 -8.68 -24.31 -7.77
C LYS A 300 -8.58 -24.37 -6.25
N ASP A 301 -8.58 -25.59 -5.70
CA ASP A 301 -8.20 -25.78 -4.30
C ASP A 301 -6.72 -25.46 -4.11
N MET A 302 -6.46 -24.73 -3.03
CA MET A 302 -5.15 -24.18 -2.75
C MET A 302 -4.96 -24.02 -1.25
N THR A 303 -3.72 -24.18 -0.80
CA THR A 303 -3.29 -23.80 0.56
C THR A 303 -2.40 -22.58 0.47
N PHE A 304 -2.33 -21.81 1.55
CA PHE A 304 -1.66 -20.51 1.56
C PHE A 304 -0.71 -20.43 2.75
N TYR A 305 0.39 -19.72 2.54
CA TYR A 305 1.25 -19.23 3.61
C TYR A 305 0.65 -17.94 4.16
N PHE A 306 0.50 -17.86 5.48
CA PHE A 306 0.00 -16.68 6.18
C PHE A 306 1.12 -16.10 7.01
N VAL A 307 1.54 -14.88 6.72
CA VAL A 307 2.55 -14.18 7.52
C VAL A 307 1.90 -12.95 8.10
N PHE A 308 2.02 -12.80 9.42
CA PHE A 308 1.66 -11.60 10.15
C PHE A 308 2.95 -10.93 10.58
N MET A 309 3.08 -9.62 10.36
CA MET A 309 4.30 -8.88 10.62
C MET A 309 4.04 -7.50 11.21
N ASP A 310 4.98 -7.00 11.99
CA ASP A 310 4.98 -5.59 12.39
C ASP A 310 5.48 -4.69 11.24
N SER A 311 5.52 -3.37 11.46
CA SER A 311 5.99 -2.40 10.48
C SER A 311 7.50 -2.53 10.15
N ALA A 312 8.26 -3.28 10.94
CA ALA A 312 9.66 -3.58 10.68
C ALA A 312 9.83 -4.93 9.94
N GLY A 313 8.74 -5.59 9.53
CA GLY A 313 8.80 -6.88 8.86
C GLY A 313 9.23 -8.04 9.77
N ILE A 314 9.15 -7.87 11.10
CA ILE A 314 9.33 -8.96 12.05
C ILE A 314 8.10 -9.85 12.01
N ILE A 315 8.31 -11.15 11.80
CA ILE A 315 7.23 -12.13 11.72
C ILE A 315 6.69 -12.41 13.12
N LEU A 316 5.40 -12.17 13.31
CA LEU A 316 4.65 -12.33 14.56
C LEU A 316 4.09 -13.74 14.75
N ASN A 317 4.02 -14.53 13.68
CA ASN A 317 3.54 -15.92 13.69
C ASN A 317 4.60 -16.95 13.21
N PRO A 318 5.84 -16.93 13.74
CA PRO A 318 6.97 -17.66 13.17
C PRO A 318 6.78 -19.19 13.14
N SER A 319 5.98 -19.75 14.05
CA SER A 319 5.69 -21.18 14.12
C SER A 319 4.78 -21.68 12.99
N THR A 320 3.97 -20.80 12.40
CA THR A 320 2.98 -21.15 11.37
C THR A 320 3.26 -20.51 10.01
N ALA A 321 4.09 -19.46 9.95
CA ALA A 321 4.30 -18.66 8.74
C ALA A 321 4.70 -19.49 7.51
N ASN A 322 5.49 -20.54 7.72
CA ASN A 322 6.03 -21.39 6.65
C ASN A 322 5.22 -22.67 6.44
N THR A 323 4.05 -22.81 7.08
CA THR A 323 3.20 -23.98 6.95
C THR A 323 1.97 -23.63 6.12
N PRO A 324 1.80 -24.21 4.92
CA PRO A 324 0.61 -23.98 4.12
C PRO A 324 -0.65 -24.42 4.85
N SER A 325 -1.65 -23.55 4.89
CA SER A 325 -2.93 -23.79 5.55
C SER A 325 -4.09 -23.29 4.69
N ALA A 326 -5.31 -23.75 4.95
CA ALA A 326 -6.52 -23.18 4.35
C ALA A 326 -6.96 -21.88 5.05
N SER A 327 -6.42 -21.58 6.24
CA SER A 327 -6.73 -20.39 7.00
C SER A 327 -5.57 -19.92 7.87
N GLY A 328 -5.52 -18.61 8.12
CA GLY A 328 -4.61 -17.97 9.05
C GLY A 328 -5.37 -17.05 10.00
N THR A 329 -4.82 -16.81 11.19
CA THR A 329 -5.48 -16.02 12.24
C THR A 329 -4.53 -14.98 12.80
N CYS A 330 -4.91 -13.71 12.64
CA CYS A 330 -4.30 -12.60 13.37
C CYS A 330 -4.97 -12.51 14.75
N THR A 331 -4.15 -12.37 15.80
CA THR A 331 -4.64 -12.38 17.20
C THR A 331 -4.35 -11.05 17.88
N TYR A 332 -5.10 -10.74 18.93
CA TYR A 332 -4.83 -9.59 19.79
C TYR A 332 -3.37 -9.51 20.27
N ASP A 333 -2.76 -10.64 20.64
CA ASP A 333 -1.39 -10.67 21.13
C ASP A 333 -0.37 -10.24 20.05
N MET A 334 -0.65 -10.54 18.78
CA MET A 334 0.17 -10.04 17.66
C MET A 334 0.05 -8.53 17.52
N CYS A 335 -1.14 -7.94 17.69
CA CYS A 335 -1.33 -6.49 17.70
C CYS A 335 -0.59 -5.81 18.86
N VAL A 336 -0.61 -6.44 20.05
CA VAL A 336 0.14 -5.97 21.22
C VAL A 336 1.64 -6.01 20.95
N GLN A 337 2.14 -7.12 20.38
CA GLN A 337 3.55 -7.27 20.03
C GLN A 337 4.00 -6.26 18.96
N ALA A 338 3.17 -6.00 17.96
CA ALA A 338 3.42 -5.00 16.92
C ALA A 338 3.35 -3.55 17.43
N GLY A 339 2.78 -3.33 18.63
CA GLY A 339 2.52 -1.99 19.16
C GLY A 339 1.49 -1.19 18.35
N GLY A 340 0.64 -1.86 17.57
CA GLY A 340 -0.30 -1.23 16.65
C GLY A 340 -0.83 -2.17 15.57
N ASN A 341 -0.95 -1.65 14.34
CA ASN A 341 -1.44 -2.41 13.20
C ASN A 341 -0.49 -3.54 12.83
N VAL A 342 -1.06 -4.68 12.44
CA VAL A 342 -0.32 -5.85 11.94
C VAL A 342 -0.45 -5.88 10.43
N GLY A 343 0.69 -5.85 9.74
CA GLY A 343 0.75 -6.16 8.32
C GLY A 343 0.58 -7.66 8.09
N TRP A 344 -0.01 -8.05 6.96
CA TRP A 344 -0.15 -9.46 6.61
C TRP A 344 0.15 -9.73 5.15
N THR A 345 0.69 -10.91 4.86
CA THR A 345 0.82 -11.44 3.50
C THR A 345 0.22 -12.82 3.41
N ILE A 346 -0.56 -13.04 2.36
CA ILE A 346 -1.13 -14.34 2.01
C ILE A 346 -0.56 -14.73 0.65
N THR A 347 0.13 -15.86 0.60
CA THR A 347 0.76 -16.35 -0.65
C THR A 347 0.28 -17.76 -0.94
N SER A 348 -0.19 -18.03 -2.16
CA SER A 348 -0.53 -19.39 -2.57
C SER A 348 0.69 -20.31 -2.50
N ARG A 349 0.47 -21.56 -2.09
CA ARG A 349 1.43 -22.64 -2.29
C ARG A 349 1.46 -22.99 -3.77
N ASP A 350 2.63 -23.12 -4.39
CA ASP A 350 2.69 -23.50 -5.81
C ASP A 350 2.03 -24.85 -6.10
#